data_AF-A0A496WB45-F1
#
_entry.id   AF-A0A496WB45-F1
#
_cell.length_a   1.000
_cell.length_b   1.000
_cell.length_c   1.000
_cell.angle_alpha   90.00
_cell.angle_beta   90.00
_cell.angle_gamma   90.00
#
_symmetry.space_group_name_H-M   'P 1'
#
loop_
_entity.id
_entity.type
_entity.pdbx_description
1 polymer ?
#
loop_
_entity_poly.entity_id
_entity_poly.type
_entity_poly.pdbx_seq_one_letter_code
_entity_poly.pdbx_strand_id
1 'polypeptide(L)'
;MNNSQVITTITMPMELQQRLEQQAKHQGISINQLINYLLTIQLTQLEMINSLESKLSQKSLPELKNQVSAILEGIPSRPVPDWDLR
;
A
#
# COMPACT_ATOMS: atom_id res chain seq x y z
N MET A 1 -9.60 -3.10 27.36
CA MET A 1 -8.56 -3.37 26.35
C MET A 1 -7.23 -3.28 27.06
N ASN A 2 -6.49 -4.39 27.12
CA ASN A 2 -5.32 -4.55 27.98
C ASN A 2 -4.14 -3.79 27.35
N ASN A 3 -3.64 -2.74 28.02
CA ASN A 3 -2.44 -2.00 27.62
C ASN A 3 -1.18 -2.81 27.97
N SER A 4 -1.08 -4.04 27.46
CA SER A 4 0.13 -4.83 27.59
C SER A 4 1.23 -4.12 26.83
N GLN A 5 2.20 -3.54 27.55
CA GLN A 5 3.45 -3.07 26.97
C GLN A 5 4.13 -4.25 26.30
N VAL A 6 3.97 -4.37 24.98
CA VAL A 6 4.62 -5.41 24.19
C VAL A 6 6.08 -5.02 24.05
N ILE A 7 6.91 -5.49 24.98
CA ILE A 7 8.37 -5.39 24.88
C ILE A 7 8.82 -6.49 23.91
N THR A 8 9.22 -6.09 22.70
CA THR A 8 9.76 -7.00 21.69
C THR A 8 11.27 -6.85 21.62
N THR A 9 12.00 -7.92 21.92
CA THR A 9 13.45 -7.95 21.73
C THR A 9 13.75 -8.31 20.27
N ILE A 10 14.43 -7.40 19.56
CA ILE A 10 14.84 -7.61 18.17
C ILE A 10 16.35 -7.81 18.15
N THR A 11 16.80 -8.94 17.60
CA THR A 11 18.21 -9.20 17.34
C THR A 11 18.54 -8.80 15.91
N MET A 12 19.60 -8.02 15.72
CA MET A 12 19.97 -7.51 14.40
C MET A 12 21.49 -7.47 14.23
N PRO A 13 22.00 -7.54 12.99
CA PRO A 13 23.42 -7.35 12.73
C PRO A 13 23.91 -5.98 13.22
N MET A 14 25.14 -5.94 13.72
CA MET A 14 25.74 -4.71 14.26
C MET A 14 25.75 -3.57 13.24
N GLU A 15 26.04 -3.86 11.98
CA GLU A 15 26.04 -2.87 10.91
C GLU A 15 24.65 -2.23 10.72
N LEU A 16 23.60 -3.04 10.78
CA LEU A 16 22.23 -2.54 10.62
C LEU A 16 21.85 -1.64 11.80
N GLN A 17 22.24 -2.02 13.02
CA GLN A 17 22.02 -1.19 14.21
C GLN A 17 22.71 0.18 14.06
N GLN A 18 23.98 0.22 13.66
CA GLN A 18 24.72 1.46 13.46
C GLN A 18 24.05 2.38 12.43
N ARG A 19 23.58 1.80 11.32
CA ARG A 19 22.85 2.55 10.29
C ARG A 19 21.53 3.12 10.82
N LEU A 20 20.78 2.35 11.59
CA LEU A 20 19.54 2.84 12.22
C LEU A 20 19.83 3.96 13.22
N GLU A 21 20.87 3.84 14.05
CA GLU A 21 21.26 4.88 14.99
C GLU A 21 21.64 6.19 14.28
N GLN A 22 22.39 6.09 13.18
CA GLN A 22 22.73 7.25 12.36
C GLN A 22 21.47 7.90 11.79
N GLN A 23 20.55 7.13 11.21
CA GLN A 23 19.32 7.67 10.63
C GLN A 23 18.39 8.28 11.69
N ALA A 24 18.28 7.63 12.85
CA ALA A 24 17.51 8.14 13.98
C ALA A 24 18.06 9.49 14.46
N LYS A 25 19.39 9.61 14.58
CA LYS A 25 20.07 10.87 14.91
C LYS A 25 19.80 11.97 13.87
N HIS A 26 19.89 11.66 12.57
CA HIS A 26 19.62 12.63 11.51
C HIS A 26 18.18 13.15 11.53
N GLN A 27 17.23 12.29 11.89
CA GLN A 27 15.81 12.64 11.96
C GLN A 27 15.41 13.23 13.33
N GLY A 28 16.33 13.24 14.31
CA GLY A 28 16.06 13.75 15.65
C GLY A 28 15.08 12.90 16.48
N ILE A 29 14.96 11.60 16.17
CA ILE A 29 14.04 10.67 16.84
C ILE A 29 14.79 9.51 17.51
N SER A 30 14.13 8.80 18.42
CA SER A 30 14.72 7.59 19.02
C SER A 30 14.79 6.44 18.01
N ILE A 31 15.78 5.56 18.17
CA ILE A 31 15.91 4.34 17.35
C ILE A 31 14.66 3.45 17.41
N ASN A 32 14.03 3.34 18.58
CA ASN A 32 12.83 2.53 18.76
C ASN A 32 11.63 3.10 17.98
N GLN A 33 11.47 4.44 17.98
CA GLN A 33 10.43 5.10 17.18
C GLN A 33 10.68 4.88 15.68
N LEU A 34 11.94 5.01 15.24
CA LEU A 34 12.31 4.75 13.85
C LEU A 34 12.03 3.28 13.46
N ILE A 35 12.40 2.32 14.30
CA ILE A 35 12.14 0.90 14.07
C ILE A 35 10.64 0.65 13.94
N ASN A 36 9.83 1.13 14.88
CA ASN A 36 8.38 0.95 14.84
C ASN A 36 7.79 1.55 13.57
N TYR A 37 8.18 2.76 13.21
CA TYR A 37 7.74 3.41 11.98
C TYR A 37 8.09 2.61 10.73
N LEU A 38 9.34 2.14 10.62
CA LEU A 38 9.79 1.33 9.49
C LEU A 38 9.04 -0.01 9.41
N LEU A 39 8.84 -0.67 10.55
CA LEU A 39 8.07 -1.93 10.61
C LEU A 39 6.62 -1.71 10.17
N THR A 40 5.97 -0.63 10.61
CA THR A 40 4.61 -0.28 10.18
C THR A 40 4.55 -0.08 8.67
N ILE A 41 5.46 0.72 8.11
CA ILE A 41 5.48 0.98 6.66
C ILE A 41 5.69 -0.30 5.86
N GLN A 42 6.69 -1.10 6.24
CA GLN A 42 7.00 -2.33 5.53
C GLN A 42 5.84 -3.33 5.60
N LEU A 43 5.17 -3.43 6.75
CA LEU A 43 3.97 -4.25 6.88
C LEU A 43 2.85 -3.76 5.96
N THR A 44 2.55 -2.46 5.96
CA THR A 44 1.53 -1.87 5.08
C THR A 44 1.84 -2.10 3.60
N GLN A 45 3.12 -2.01 3.21
CA GLN A 45 3.55 -2.29 1.84
C GLN A 45 3.28 -3.75 1.45
N LEU A 46 3.62 -4.70 2.33
CA LEU A 46 3.34 -6.13 2.10
C LEU A 46 1.84 -6.40 2.02
N GLU A 47 1.05 -5.80 2.91
CA GLU A 47 -0.42 -5.93 2.89
C GLU A 47 -1.03 -5.35 1.61
N MET A 48 -0.50 -4.22 1.12
CA MET A 48 -0.94 -3.60 -0.12
C MET A 48 -0.66 -4.52 -1.31
N ILE A 49 0.55 -5.08 -1.40
CA ILE A 49 0.92 -6.02 -2.46
C ILE A 49 0.01 -7.24 -2.44
N ASN A 50 -0.18 -7.87 -1.26
CA ASN A 50 -1.06 -9.02 -1.11
C ASN A 50 -2.52 -8.70 -1.49
N SER A 51 -3.01 -7.52 -1.11
CA SER A 51 -4.37 -7.06 -1.47
C SER A 51 -4.52 -6.86 -2.97
N LEU A 52 -3.50 -6.28 -3.62
CA LEU A 52 -3.47 -6.11 -5.08
C LEU A 52 -3.41 -7.46 -5.79
N GLU A 53 -2.54 -8.37 -5.36
CA GLU A 53 -2.44 -9.73 -5.90
C GLU A 53 -3.75 -10.50 -5.76
N SER A 54 -4.41 -10.40 -4.61
CA SER A 54 -5.72 -11.01 -4.37
C SER A 54 -6.80 -10.42 -5.30
N LYS A 55 -6.86 -9.10 -5.44
CA LYS A 55 -7.80 -8.42 -6.36
C LYS A 55 -7.53 -8.76 -7.83
N LEU A 56 -6.27 -8.85 -8.24
CA LEU A 56 -5.87 -9.21 -9.59
C LEU A 56 -6.13 -10.69 -9.87
N SER A 57 -5.91 -11.57 -8.90
CA SER A 57 -6.18 -13.01 -9.02
C SER A 57 -7.68 -13.32 -9.10
N GLN A 58 -8.53 -12.51 -8.46
CA GLN A 58 -9.99 -12.67 -8.48
C GLN A 58 -10.68 -12.05 -9.71
N LYS A 59 -10.02 -11.18 -10.47
CA LYS A 59 -10.61 -10.51 -11.64
C LYS A 59 -9.81 -10.85 -12.88
N SER A 60 -10.33 -11.77 -13.69
CA SER A 60 -9.75 -12.03 -15.00
C SER A 60 -9.89 -10.76 -15.87
N LEU A 61 -8.80 -10.33 -16.52
CA LEU A 61 -8.81 -9.25 -17.52
C LEU A 61 -10.02 -9.32 -18.50
N PRO A 62 -10.41 -10.50 -19.03
CA PRO A 62 -11.58 -10.60 -19.89
C PRO A 62 -12.90 -10.28 -19.19
N GLU A 63 -13.10 -10.66 -17.92
CA GLU A 63 -14.31 -10.30 -17.17
C GLU A 63 -14.40 -8.80 -16.92
N LEU A 64 -13.27 -8.15 -16.61
CA LEU A 64 -13.25 -6.70 -16.42
C LEU A 64 -13.59 -5.97 -17.72
N LYS A 65 -13.03 -6.43 -18.84
CA LYS A 65 -13.34 -5.90 -20.17
C LYS A 65 -14.81 -6.05 -20.51
N ASN A 66 -15.40 -7.21 -20.22
CA ASN A 66 -16.82 -7.46 -20.46
C ASN A 66 -17.72 -6.60 -19.57
N GLN A 67 -17.38 -6.39 -18.30
CA GLN A 67 -18.10 -5.47 -17.42
C GLN A 67 -18.04 -4.02 -17.92
N VAL A 68 -16.86 -3.57 -18.36
CA VAL A 68 -16.68 -2.21 -18.88
C VAL A 68 -17.45 -2.03 -20.20
N SER A 69 -17.38 -3.00 -21.12
CA SER A 69 -18.18 -2.95 -22.35
C SER A 69 -19.68 -2.93 -22.08
N ALA A 70 -20.18 -3.74 -21.14
CA ALA A 70 -21.59 -3.76 -20.78
C ALA A 70 -22.07 -2.42 -20.19
N ILE A 71 -21.22 -1.74 -19.40
CA ILE A 71 -21.52 -0.40 -18.88
C ILE A 71 -21.55 0.62 -20.02
N LEU A 72 -20.58 0.57 -20.94
CA LEU A 72 -20.51 1.49 -22.08
C LEU A 72 -21.67 1.29 -23.07
N GLU A 73 -22.11 0.06 -23.29
CA GLU A 73 -23.26 -0.28 -24.14
C GLU A 73 -24.60 0.16 -23.53
N GLY A 74 -24.67 0.26 -22.19
CA GLY A 74 -25.86 0.73 -21.47
C GLY A 74 -26.07 2.24 -21.50
N ILE A 75 -25.12 3.02 -22.02
CA ILE A 75 -25.22 4.48 -22.07
C ILE A 75 -26.01 4.87 -23.34
N PRO A 76 -27.22 5.43 -23.21
CA PRO A 76 -27.97 5.89 -24.36
C PRO A 76 -27.23 7.06 -25.03
N SER A 77 -27.14 7.00 -26.36
CA SER A 77 -26.50 8.04 -27.14
C SER A 77 -27.24 9.37 -26.96
N ARG A 78 -26.59 10.34 -26.32
CA ARG A 78 -27.12 11.69 -26.15
C ARG A 78 -26.54 12.61 -27.22
N PRO A 79 -27.26 13.67 -27.65
CA PRO A 79 -26.63 14.74 -28.42
C PRO A 79 -25.56 15.40 -27.52
N VAL A 80 -24.29 15.16 -27.84
CA VAL A 80 -23.15 15.80 -27.19
C VAL A 80 -22.78 17.08 -27.96
N PRO A 81 -22.32 18.13 -27.28
CA PRO A 81 -21.82 19.33 -27.94
C PRO A 81 -20.59 19.05 -28.81
N ASP A 82 -20.36 19.87 -29.84
CA ASP A 82 -19.29 19.68 -30.83
C ASP A 82 -17.86 19.61 -30.25
N TRP A 83 -17.65 20.12 -29.03
CA TRP A 83 -16.34 20.10 -28.37
C TRP A 83 -15.98 18.75 -27.73
N ASP A 84 -16.94 17.82 -27.62
CA ASP A 84 -16.79 16.48 -27.00
C ASP A 84 -16.63 15.36 -28.06
N LEU A 85 -16.49 15.74 -29.34
CA LEU A 85 -16.40 14.83 -30.50
C LEU A 85 -14.95 14.53 -30.96
N ARG A 86 -13.93 14.84 -30.14
CA ARG A 86 -12.51 14.68 -30.51
C ARG A 86 -11.78 13.59 -29.75
#